data_AF-A0A8T6SAB7-F1
#
_entry.id   AF-A0A8T6SAB7-F1
#
_cell.length_a   1.000
_cell.length_b   1.000
_cell.length_c   1.000
_cell.angle_alpha   90.00
_cell.angle_beta   90.00
_cell.angle_gamma   90.00
#
_symmetry.space_group_name_H-M   'P 1'
#
loop_
_entity.id
_entity.type
_entity.pdbx_description
1 polymer ?
#
loop_
_entity_poly.entity_id
_entity_poly.type
_entity_poly.pdbx_seq_one_letter_code
_entity_poly.pdbx_strand_id
1 'polypeptide(L)' 'MLVRKQSSAYLLITCNEGKLDEVLTDVQKLDEVKESQETIGVYDIIAKIESATSEYLDR' A
#
# COMPACT_ATOMS: atom_id res chain seq x y z
N MET A 1 -5.00 -25.39 14.95
CA MET A 1 -5.08 -24.33 13.94
C MET A 1 -3.87 -23.42 14.15
N LEU A 2 -2.89 -23.41 13.23
CA LEU A 2 -1.75 -22.50 13.35
C LEU A 2 -2.18 -21.12 12.82
N VAL A 3 -2.15 -20.10 13.66
CA VAL A 3 -2.30 -18.71 13.20
C VAL A 3 -0.92 -18.25 12.74
N ARG A 4 -0.74 -18.03 11.44
CA ARG A 4 0.47 -17.43 10.89
C ARG A 4 0.44 -15.93 11.20
N LYS A 5 1.50 -15.42 11.83
CA LYS A 5 1.65 -13.98 12.08
C LYS A 5 1.93 -13.29 10.74
N GLN A 6 0.94 -12.57 10.22
CA GLN A 6 1.14 -11.65 9.10
C GLN A 6 1.57 -10.29 9.65
N SER A 7 2.49 -9.65 8.95
CA SER A 7 2.86 -8.26 9.20
C SER A 7 2.07 -7.38 8.25
N SER A 8 1.62 -6.23 8.72
CA SER A 8 0.87 -5.25 7.94
C SER A 8 1.49 -3.88 8.06
N ALA A 9 1.43 -3.10 6.99
CA ALA A 9 1.85 -1.70 6.99
C ALA A 9 0.85 -0.84 6.19
N TYR A 10 0.88 0.46 6.49
CA TYR A 10 0.17 1.48 5.71
C TYR A 10 1.20 2.33 4.97
N LEU A 11 1.03 2.44 3.66
CA LEU A 11 1.76 3.34 2.79
C LEU A 11 0.95 4.63 2.64
N LEU A 12 1.59 5.77 2.88
CA LEU A 12 1.05 7.10 2.65
C LEU A 12 1.85 7.71 1.50
N ILE A 13 1.18 7.98 0.38
CA ILE A 13 1.85 8.32 -0.88
C ILE A 13 1.41 9.70 -1.33
N THR A 14 2.38 10.57 -1.60
CA THR A 14 2.18 11.83 -2.31
C THR A 14 2.69 11.67 -3.74
N CYS A 15 1.86 12.03 -4.71
CA CYS A 15 2.13 11.93 -6.12
C CYS A 15 2.64 13.27 -6.68
N ASN A 16 3.43 13.19 -7.74
CA ASN A 16 3.72 14.37 -8.54
C ASN A 16 2.46 14.79 -9.33
N GLU A 17 2.43 16.04 -9.79
CA GLU A 17 1.30 16.59 -10.54
C GLU A 17 0.93 15.70 -11.74
N GLY A 18 -0.36 15.39 -11.87
CA GLY A 18 -0.91 14.57 -12.95
C GLY A 18 -0.57 13.07 -12.88
N LYS A 19 0.03 12.58 -11.78
CA LYS A 19 0.43 11.17 -11.64
C LYS A 19 -0.49 10.30 -10.78
N LEU A 20 -1.50 10.89 -10.14
CA LEU A 20 -2.39 10.19 -9.22
C LEU A 20 -2.96 8.88 -9.80
N ASP A 21 -3.62 8.96 -10.96
CA ASP A 21 -4.30 7.79 -11.55
C ASP A 21 -3.32 6.67 -11.96
N GLU A 22 -2.15 7.04 -12.49
CA GLU A 22 -1.09 6.10 -12.88
C GLU A 22 -0.53 5.38 -11.65
N VAL A 23 -0.17 6.14 -10.61
CA VAL A 23 0.38 5.59 -9.37
C VAL A 23 -0.64 4.73 -8.64
N LEU A 24 -1.90 5.17 -8.55
CA LEU A 24 -2.96 4.38 -7.92
C LEU A 24 -3.18 3.06 -8.67
N THR A 25 -3.22 3.10 -10.00
CA THR A 25 -3.36 1.91 -10.85
C THR A 25 -2.19 0.95 -10.67
N ASP A 26 -0.97 1.47 -10.53
CA ASP A 26 0.22 0.63 -10.35
C ASP A 26 0.30 0.04 -8.94
N VAL A 27 -0.07 0.79 -7.90
CA VAL A 27 -0.19 0.29 -6.53
C VAL A 27 -1.22 -0.84 -6.45
N GLN A 28 -2.36 -0.70 -7.12
CA GLN A 28 -3.42 -1.73 -7.15
C GLN A 28 -2.99 -3.05 -7.80
N LYS A 29 -1.93 -3.06 -8.61
CA LYS A 29 -1.38 -4.27 -9.25
C LYS A 29 -0.42 -5.06 -8.37
N LEU A 30 0.02 -4.49 -7.24
CA LEU A 30 0.95 -5.16 -6.32
C LEU A 30 0.23 -6.25 -5.52
N ASP A 31 0.77 -7.48 -5.52
CA ASP A 31 0.15 -8.64 -4.87
C ASP A 31 0.03 -8.48 -3.33
N GLU A 32 0.94 -7.70 -2.75
CA GLU A 32 0.98 -7.38 -1.33
C GLU A 32 -0.11 -6.39 -0.91
N VAL A 33 -0.64 -5.58 -1.84
CA VAL A 33 -1.68 -4.58 -1.56
C VAL A 33 -3.02 -5.27 -1.36
N LYS A 34 -3.64 -5.00 -0.21
CA LYS A 34 -4.99 -5.48 0.13
C LYS A 34 -6.05 -4.45 -0.18
N GLU A 35 -5.73 -3.19 0.06
CA GLU A 35 -6.62 -2.06 -0.13
C GLU A 35 -5.79 -0.85 -0.56
N SER A 36 -6.29 -0.06 -1.50
CA SER A 36 -5.72 1.24 -1.85
C SER A 36 -6.79 2.19 -2.37
N GLN A 37 -6.68 3.47 -2.03
CA GLN A 37 -7.65 4.50 -2.41
C GLN A 37 -7.02 5.89 -2.43
N GLU A 38 -7.60 6.78 -3.24
CA GLU A 38 -7.35 8.22 -3.15
C GLU A 38 -7.78 8.78 -1.79
N THR A 39 -7.08 9.81 -1.30
CA THR A 39 -7.46 10.55 -0.10
C THR A 39 -7.57 12.04 -0.36
N ILE A 40 -8.47 12.70 0.38
CA ILE A 40 -8.51 14.16 0.47
C ILE A 40 -7.64 14.57 1.68
N GLY A 41 -6.44 15.10 1.44
CA GLY A 41 -5.51 15.45 2.52
C GLY A 41 -4.10 15.80 2.06
N VAL A 42 -3.11 15.55 2.94
CA VAL A 42 -1.67 15.79 2.69
C VAL A 42 -1.07 14.74 1.74
N TYR A 43 -1.64 13.55 1.75
CA TYR A 43 -1.29 12.45 0.87
C TYR A 43 -2.39 12.30 -0.17
N ASP A 44 -2.02 11.78 -1.33
CA ASP A 44 -2.96 11.54 -2.42
C ASP A 44 -3.50 10.12 -2.39
N ILE A 45 -2.71 9.15 -1.89
CA ILE A 45 -3.11 7.73 -1.80
C ILE A 45 -2.75 7.17 -0.42
N ILE A 46 -3.64 6.34 0.12
CA ILE A 46 -3.35 5.41 1.21
C ILE A 46 -3.49 3.97 0.72
N ALA A 47 -2.53 3.11 1.08
CA ALA A 47 -2.58 1.68 0.77
C ALA A 47 -2.25 0.82 1.98
N LYS A 48 -3.00 -0.26 2.18
CA LYS A 48 -2.71 -1.30 3.18
C LYS A 48 -2.01 -2.46 2.48
N ILE A 49 -0.84 -2.83 2.98
CA ILE A 49 -0.08 -3.99 2.51
C ILE A 49 0.02 -5.04 3.61
N GLU A 50 0.05 -6.31 3.22
CA GLU A 50 0.25 -7.44 4.12
C GLU A 50 1.29 -8.40 3.55
N SER A 51 2.20 -8.86 4.41
CA SER A 51 3.20 -9.86 4.05
C SER A 51 3.33 -10.94 5.11
N ALA A 52 3.78 -12.12 4.68
CA ALA A 52 4.01 -13.26 5.56
C ALA A 52 5.23 -13.08 6.46
N THR A 53 6.17 -12.17 6.12
CA THR A 53 7.33 -11.86 6.96
C THR A 53 7.58 -10.36 7.01
N SER A 54 7.97 -9.85 8.19
CA SER A 54 8.28 -8.42 8.39
C SER A 54 9.44 -7.93 7.51
N GLU A 55 10.39 -8.81 7.21
CA GLU A 55 11.56 -8.49 6.37
C GLU A 55 11.19 -7.99 4.96
N TYR A 56 10.01 -8.34 4.43
CA TYR A 56 9.54 -7.81 3.15
C TYR A 56 8.91 -6.42 3.25
N LEU A 57 8.50 -5.98 4.45
CA LEU A 57 7.91 -4.66 4.65
C LEU A 57 8.97 -3.60 5.00
N ASP A 58 10.13 -4.02 5.53
CA ASP A 58 11.18 -3.13 6.01
C ASP A 58 12.22 -2.76 4.92
N ARG A 59 12.05 -3.20 3.67
CA ARG A 59 12.99 -2.98 2.55
C ARG A 59 12.37 -2.15 1.45
#